data_AF-A0A9W6YLH1-F1
#
_entry.id   AF-A0A9W6YLH1-F1
#
_cell.length_a   1.000
_cell.length_b   1.000
_cell.length_c   1.000
_cell.angle_alpha   90.00
_cell.angle_beta   90.00
_cell.angle_gamma   90.00
#
_symmetry.space_group_name_H-M   'P 1'
#
loop_
_entity.id
_entity.type
_entity.pdbx_description
1 polymer ?
#
loop_
_entity_poly.entity_id
_entity_poly.type
_entity_poly.pdbx_seq_one_letter_code
_entity_poly.pdbx_strand_id
1 'polypeptide(L)'
;MQVGCDPKSHPTKKWIDGHMDEYEDDDNKHKEVAGKAFCTTNDDCTIGDDLGKTLLKTGKCVKSRCQCSYASSWGGPRCTTAISGSSSTTVTSTSITKSTYGPPFGMSIGVASIMVFLSFISVMYASAKEKKAAVLLQKQMKTAADLRSHEQAKFEAERQSFASHGNDARQRPRDNYSQNFV
;
A
#
# COMPACT_ATOMS: atom_id res chain seq x y z
N MET A 1 -13.16 -55.52 -1.84
CA MET A 1 -12.22 -54.38 -1.68
C MET A 1 -13.06 -53.12 -1.66
N GLN A 2 -13.21 -52.45 -0.52
CA GLN A 2 -13.96 -51.19 -0.45
C GLN A 2 -13.00 -50.04 -0.76
N VAL A 3 -13.25 -49.33 -1.85
CA VAL A 3 -12.45 -48.18 -2.27
C VAL A 3 -13.12 -46.93 -1.71
N GLY A 4 -12.51 -46.30 -0.70
CA GLY A 4 -13.05 -45.10 -0.05
C GLY A 4 -12.42 -44.86 1.33
N CYS A 5 -12.37 -43.61 1.76
CA CYS A 5 -11.73 -43.20 3.03
C CYS A 5 -12.54 -43.55 4.29
N ASP A 6 -13.76 -44.07 4.15
CA ASP A 6 -14.67 -44.45 5.25
C ASP A 6 -15.33 -45.81 4.97
N PRO A 7 -14.58 -46.93 5.04
CA PRO A 7 -15.16 -48.26 4.90
C PRO A 7 -15.97 -48.63 6.16
N LYS A 8 -17.05 -49.41 6.01
CA LYS A 8 -17.87 -49.84 7.17
C LYS A 8 -17.11 -50.75 8.14
N SER A 9 -15.99 -51.31 7.70
CA SER A 9 -15.16 -52.24 8.47
C SER A 9 -14.11 -51.56 9.35
N HIS A 10 -13.94 -50.24 9.25
CA HIS A 10 -13.00 -49.48 10.07
C HIS A 10 -13.64 -48.20 10.60
N PRO A 11 -13.09 -47.61 11.67
CA PRO A 11 -13.59 -46.36 12.19
C PRO A 11 -13.45 -45.23 11.18
N THR A 12 -14.38 -44.28 11.22
CA THR A 12 -14.35 -43.15 10.30
C THR A 12 -13.24 -42.18 10.64
N LYS A 13 -12.80 -41.36 9.67
CA LYS A 13 -11.78 -40.32 9.94
C LYS A 13 -12.16 -39.44 11.14
N LYS A 14 -13.44 -39.03 11.21
CA LYS A 14 -13.94 -38.18 12.30
C LYS A 14 -13.89 -38.88 13.66
N TRP A 15 -14.09 -40.20 13.68
CA TRP A 15 -13.98 -40.97 14.91
C TRP A 15 -12.51 -41.09 15.33
N ILE A 16 -11.59 -41.36 14.40
CA ILE A 16 -10.15 -41.48 14.68
C ILE A 16 -9.60 -40.15 15.21
N ASP A 17 -9.93 -39.03 14.54
CA ASP A 17 -9.51 -37.70 14.97
C ASP A 17 -10.02 -37.36 16.40
N GLY A 18 -11.17 -37.92 16.80
CA GLY A 18 -11.76 -37.71 18.12
C GLY A 18 -11.27 -38.67 19.20
N HIS A 19 -10.55 -39.73 18.83
CA HIS A 19 -10.00 -40.75 19.74
C HIS A 19 -8.49 -40.88 19.54
N MET A 20 -7.80 -39.78 19.20
CA MET A 20 -6.35 -39.76 18.95
C MET A 20 -5.54 -40.32 20.12
N ASP A 21 -6.02 -40.15 21.35
CA ASP A 21 -5.41 -40.65 22.58
C ASP A 21 -5.29 -42.20 22.61
N GLU A 22 -6.09 -42.92 21.81
CA GLU A 22 -6.00 -44.39 21.67
C GLU A 22 -4.96 -44.84 20.63
N TYR A 23 -4.52 -43.93 19.76
CA TYR A 23 -3.66 -44.21 18.60
C TYR A 23 -2.29 -43.54 18.69
N GLU A 24 -2.12 -42.60 19.61
CA GLU A 24 -0.89 -41.89 19.88
C GLU A 24 -0.33 -42.31 21.25
N ASP A 25 0.93 -42.75 21.25
CA ASP A 25 1.71 -43.02 22.45
C ASP A 25 3.03 -42.25 22.39
N ASP A 26 3.85 -42.32 23.44
CA ASP A 26 5.10 -41.58 23.53
C ASP A 26 6.11 -41.96 22.42
N ASP A 27 5.99 -43.16 21.85
CA ASP A 27 6.87 -43.71 20.81
C ASP A 27 6.27 -43.56 19.38
N ASN A 28 4.96 -43.35 19.24
CA ASN A 28 4.22 -43.30 17.99
C ASN A 28 3.29 -42.08 17.92
N LYS A 29 3.92 -40.91 17.77
CA LYS A 29 3.20 -39.65 17.60
C LYS A 29 2.52 -39.52 16.24
N HIS A 30 1.33 -38.92 16.25
CA HIS A 30 0.62 -38.61 15.01
C HIS A 30 1.40 -37.56 14.21
N LYS A 31 1.69 -37.90 12.95
CA LYS A 31 2.47 -37.04 12.05
C LYS A 31 1.71 -36.86 10.75
N GLU A 32 1.28 -35.64 10.49
CA GLU A 32 0.73 -35.28 9.20
C GLU A 32 1.81 -35.41 8.13
N VAL A 33 1.56 -36.26 7.14
CA VAL A 33 2.46 -36.48 6.01
C VAL A 33 2.03 -35.63 4.83
N ALA A 34 2.96 -34.84 4.29
CA ALA A 34 2.81 -34.23 2.99
C ALA A 34 3.08 -35.30 1.91
N GLY A 35 2.03 -35.80 1.26
CA GLY A 35 2.12 -36.82 0.22
C GLY A 35 2.02 -38.26 0.76
N LYS A 36 2.56 -39.21 -0.02
CA LYS A 36 2.59 -40.67 0.21
C LYS A 36 1.27 -41.44 -0.02
N ALA A 37 0.22 -40.81 -0.52
CA ALA A 37 -0.90 -41.57 -1.08
C ALA A 37 -0.44 -42.43 -2.25
N PHE A 38 -1.12 -43.54 -2.47
CA PHE A 38 -0.95 -44.33 -3.67
C PHE A 38 -1.40 -43.53 -4.90
N CYS A 39 -0.59 -43.55 -5.94
CA CYS A 39 -0.86 -42.91 -7.22
C CYS A 39 -0.41 -43.80 -8.38
N THR A 40 -1.05 -43.63 -9.52
CA THR A 40 -0.70 -44.28 -10.79
C THR A 40 -0.17 -43.25 -11.78
N THR A 41 -0.82 -42.10 -11.85
CA THR A 41 -0.43 -40.96 -12.70
C THR A 41 -0.08 -39.75 -11.84
N ASN A 42 0.53 -38.73 -12.45
CA ASN A 42 0.79 -37.48 -11.73
C ASN A 42 -0.50 -36.79 -11.31
N ASP A 43 -1.59 -36.99 -12.05
CA ASP A 43 -2.84 -36.26 -11.89
C ASP A 43 -3.54 -36.63 -10.56
N ASP A 44 -3.35 -37.87 -10.09
CA ASP A 44 -3.75 -38.36 -8.75
C ASP A 44 -3.24 -37.49 -7.59
N CYS A 45 -2.13 -36.78 -7.82
CA CYS A 45 -1.43 -35.95 -6.85
C CYS A 45 -1.60 -34.44 -7.12
N THR A 46 -2.56 -34.06 -7.98
CA THR A 46 -2.80 -32.66 -8.37
C THR A 46 -4.23 -32.22 -8.09
N ILE A 47 -4.42 -30.89 -8.00
CA ILE A 47 -5.75 -30.30 -7.88
C ILE A 47 -6.19 -29.90 -9.28
N GLY A 48 -7.20 -30.58 -9.82
CA GLY A 48 -7.81 -30.18 -11.10
C GLY A 48 -8.27 -31.27 -12.05
N ASP A 49 -8.33 -32.54 -11.63
CA ASP A 49 -8.78 -33.60 -12.56
C ASP A 49 -10.31 -33.59 -12.79
N ASP A 50 -11.13 -33.35 -11.74
CA ASP A 50 -12.60 -33.43 -11.83
C ASP A 50 -13.34 -32.13 -11.43
N LEU A 51 -12.69 -31.23 -10.68
CA LEU A 51 -13.35 -30.11 -9.99
C LEU A 51 -12.93 -28.70 -10.46
N GLY A 52 -12.01 -28.55 -11.41
CA GLY A 52 -11.55 -27.22 -11.83
C GLY A 52 -10.78 -27.18 -13.15
N LYS A 53 -11.12 -26.21 -14.01
CA LYS A 53 -10.56 -26.00 -15.36
C LYS A 53 -9.06 -25.60 -15.39
N THR A 54 -8.42 -25.51 -14.23
CA THR A 54 -6.99 -25.17 -14.11
C THR A 54 -6.28 -26.30 -13.39
N LEU A 55 -5.57 -27.13 -14.14
CA LEU A 55 -4.71 -28.19 -13.60
C LEU A 55 -3.55 -27.54 -12.84
N LEU A 56 -3.68 -27.44 -11.51
CA LEU A 56 -2.60 -26.93 -10.68
C LEU A 56 -1.74 -28.10 -10.23
N LYS A 57 -0.50 -28.13 -10.70
CA LYS A 57 0.45 -29.22 -10.41
C LYS A 57 1.03 -29.12 -8.99
N THR A 58 0.24 -29.54 -8.01
CA THR A 58 0.59 -29.49 -6.58
C THR A 58 1.51 -30.65 -6.15
N GLY A 59 1.51 -31.77 -6.87
CA GLY A 59 2.35 -32.94 -6.61
C GLY A 59 2.74 -33.74 -7.86
N LYS A 60 3.56 -34.77 -7.66
CA LYS A 60 4.04 -35.72 -8.66
C LYS A 60 3.92 -37.16 -8.14
N CYS A 61 3.70 -38.11 -9.03
CA CYS A 61 3.70 -39.53 -8.70
C CYS A 61 5.09 -40.12 -8.87
N VAL A 62 5.71 -40.54 -7.77
CA VAL A 62 7.07 -41.10 -7.75
C VAL A 62 7.02 -42.44 -7.02
N LYS A 63 7.43 -43.51 -7.69
CA LYS A 63 7.39 -44.88 -7.12
C LYS A 63 5.99 -45.27 -6.58
N SER A 64 4.95 -44.96 -7.34
CA SER A 64 3.53 -45.18 -6.97
C SER A 64 3.10 -44.46 -5.68
N ARG A 65 3.81 -43.40 -5.30
CA ARG A 65 3.52 -42.55 -4.14
C ARG A 65 3.51 -41.07 -4.51
N CYS A 66 2.54 -40.32 -4.01
CA CYS A 66 2.50 -38.88 -4.23
C CYS A 66 3.65 -38.16 -3.49
N GLN A 67 4.32 -37.24 -4.19
CA GLN A 67 5.31 -36.33 -3.64
C GLN A 67 4.89 -34.90 -3.94
N CYS A 68 4.71 -34.09 -2.89
CA CYS A 68 4.23 -32.72 -3.06
C CYS A 68 5.33 -31.82 -3.62
N SER A 69 5.01 -31.03 -4.64
CA SER A 69 5.96 -30.13 -5.32
C SER A 69 6.40 -28.99 -4.40
N TYR A 70 5.50 -28.51 -3.54
CA TYR A 70 5.79 -27.50 -2.51
C TYR A 70 5.22 -27.96 -1.17
N ALA A 71 6.01 -28.72 -0.41
CA ALA A 71 5.58 -29.26 0.89
C ALA A 71 5.20 -28.18 1.93
N SER A 72 5.63 -26.93 1.72
CA SER A 72 5.28 -25.78 2.56
C SER A 72 3.93 -25.13 2.23
N SER A 73 3.32 -25.50 1.10
CA SER A 73 2.09 -24.88 0.59
C SER A 73 1.00 -25.90 0.26
N TRP A 74 1.41 -27.14 -0.01
CA TRP A 74 0.54 -28.26 -0.35
C TRP A 74 0.87 -29.46 0.51
N GLY A 75 -0.18 -30.09 1.03
CA GLY A 75 -0.10 -31.24 1.91
C GLY A 75 -1.27 -32.18 1.78
N GLY A 76 -1.40 -33.02 2.79
CA GLY A 76 -2.26 -34.18 2.76
C GLY A 76 -1.70 -35.31 1.89
N PRO A 77 -2.29 -36.51 1.95
CA PRO A 77 -1.76 -37.70 1.28
C PRO A 77 -1.60 -37.56 -0.24
N ARG A 78 -2.50 -36.83 -0.90
CA ARG A 78 -2.50 -36.58 -2.36
C ARG A 78 -2.00 -35.18 -2.74
N CYS A 79 -1.43 -34.40 -1.82
CA CYS A 79 -0.98 -33.02 -2.11
C CYS A 79 -2.11 -32.09 -2.59
N THR A 80 -3.35 -32.40 -2.23
CA THR A 80 -4.56 -31.63 -2.61
C THR A 80 -5.04 -30.68 -1.52
N THR A 81 -4.45 -30.75 -0.34
CA THR A 81 -4.78 -29.84 0.77
C THR A 81 -3.85 -28.65 0.71
N ALA A 82 -4.40 -27.43 0.60
CA ALA A 82 -3.61 -26.23 0.81
C ALA A 82 -3.20 -26.17 2.28
N ILE A 83 -1.91 -26.30 2.58
CA ILE A 83 -1.40 -26.03 3.92
C ILE A 83 -1.17 -24.52 4.00
N SER A 84 -2.06 -23.82 4.68
CA SER A 84 -1.66 -22.62 5.41
C SER A 84 -0.83 -23.12 6.58
N GLY A 85 0.44 -22.71 6.70
CA GLY A 85 1.41 -23.23 7.65
C GLY A 85 1.07 -23.02 9.14
N SER A 86 -0.02 -23.60 9.61
CA SER A 86 -0.34 -23.87 11.00
C SER A 86 -0.19 -25.37 11.23
N SER A 87 1.05 -25.87 11.20
CA SER A 87 1.34 -27.07 11.98
C SER A 87 1.37 -26.62 13.43
N SER A 88 0.30 -26.98 14.13
CA SER A 88 0.14 -26.92 15.57
C SER A 88 1.35 -27.52 16.29
N THR A 89 2.33 -26.69 16.61
CA THR A 89 3.21 -26.90 17.78
C THR A 89 3.68 -25.56 18.32
N THR A 90 3.23 -25.28 19.55
CA THR A 90 3.82 -24.39 20.55
C THR A 90 3.92 -22.89 20.23
N VAL A 91 3.08 -22.16 20.94
CA VAL A 91 3.30 -20.80 21.45
C VAL A 91 4.79 -20.45 21.63
N THR A 92 5.38 -19.76 20.67
CA THR A 92 6.52 -18.86 20.94
C THR A 92 6.51 -17.72 19.94
N SER A 93 6.17 -16.56 20.47
CA SER A 93 5.98 -15.28 19.81
C SER A 93 7.26 -14.73 19.17
N THR A 94 7.62 -15.12 17.94
CA THR A 94 8.61 -14.33 17.14
C THR A 94 8.51 -14.46 15.61
N SER A 95 7.79 -15.41 15.01
CA SER A 95 7.89 -15.67 13.56
C SER A 95 6.56 -15.55 12.80
N ILE A 96 5.96 -14.36 12.80
CA ILE A 96 4.68 -14.04 12.11
C ILE A 96 4.81 -13.74 10.60
N THR A 97 5.88 -14.13 9.89
CA THR A 97 6.17 -13.50 8.58
C THR A 97 6.37 -14.39 7.36
N LYS A 98 6.19 -15.73 7.40
CA LYS A 98 6.68 -16.57 6.28
C LYS A 98 5.68 -17.32 5.39
N SER A 99 4.38 -17.36 5.65
CA SER A 99 3.54 -18.25 4.81
C SER A 99 2.05 -17.89 4.76
N THR A 100 1.75 -16.68 4.29
CA THR A 100 0.39 -16.30 3.85
C THR A 100 0.40 -16.17 2.33
N TYR A 101 -0.63 -16.67 1.65
CA TYR A 101 -0.85 -16.42 0.22
C TYR A 101 -0.90 -14.90 -0.03
N GLY A 102 0.13 -14.40 -0.69
CA GLY A 102 0.42 -12.98 -0.91
C GLY A 102 1.93 -12.75 -0.94
N PRO A 103 2.42 -11.59 -1.43
CA PRO A 103 3.80 -11.20 -1.22
C PRO A 103 4.13 -11.29 0.27
N PRO A 104 5.32 -11.76 0.65
CA PRO A 104 5.67 -11.96 2.06
C PRO A 104 5.40 -10.68 2.84
N PHE A 105 4.79 -10.77 4.02
CA PHE A 105 4.28 -9.61 4.77
C PHE A 105 5.32 -8.50 4.96
N GLY A 106 6.61 -8.86 5.08
CA GLY A 106 7.72 -7.91 5.13
C GLY A 106 7.89 -7.04 3.87
N MET A 107 7.67 -7.60 2.67
CA MET A 107 7.66 -6.82 1.42
C MET A 107 6.49 -5.84 1.39
N SER A 108 5.31 -6.27 1.86
CA SER A 108 4.12 -5.41 1.94
C SER A 108 4.30 -4.23 2.89
N ILE A 109 4.94 -4.43 4.05
CA ILE A 109 5.32 -3.36 4.98
C ILE A 109 6.30 -2.38 4.32
N GLY A 110 7.28 -2.89 3.56
CA GLY A 110 8.22 -2.07 2.80
C GLY A 110 7.52 -1.15 1.81
N VAL A 111 6.60 -1.68 1.00
CA VAL A 111 5.84 -0.88 0.03
C VAL A 111 4.96 0.16 0.72
N ALA A 112 4.28 -0.21 1.81
CA ALA A 112 3.44 0.71 2.57
C ALA A 112 4.25 1.88 3.16
N SER A 113 5.40 1.60 3.75
CA SER A 113 6.27 2.63 4.33
C SER A 113 6.83 3.59 3.28
N ILE A 114 7.23 3.10 2.11
CA ILE A 114 7.67 3.93 0.98
C ILE A 114 6.53 4.83 0.50
N MET A 115 5.32 4.31 0.33
CA MET A 115 4.15 5.07 -0.08
C MET A 115 3.83 6.21 0.89
N VAL A 116 3.86 5.93 2.20
CA VAL A 116 3.65 6.95 3.23
C VAL A 116 4.74 8.01 3.16
N PHE A 117 6.00 7.63 3.06
CA PHE A 117 7.12 8.56 3.01
C PHE A 117 7.09 9.47 1.78
N LEU A 118 6.81 8.92 0.59
CA LEU A 118 6.65 9.68 -0.65
C LEU A 118 5.46 10.66 -0.57
N SER A 119 4.38 10.27 0.11
CA SER A 119 3.22 11.14 0.33
C SER A 119 3.61 12.35 1.20
N PHE A 120 4.34 12.13 2.30
CA PHE A 120 4.82 13.21 3.16
C PHE A 120 5.78 14.16 2.44
N ILE A 121 6.72 13.62 1.65
CA ILE A 121 7.63 14.45 0.84
C ILE A 121 6.84 15.30 -0.16
N SER A 122 5.85 14.71 -0.83
CA SER A 122 5.04 15.39 -1.84
C SER A 122 4.25 16.56 -1.23
N VAL A 123 3.64 16.35 -0.06
CA VAL A 123 2.93 17.41 0.67
C VAL A 123 3.89 18.52 1.10
N MET A 124 5.05 18.18 1.67
CA MET A 124 6.04 19.17 2.09
C MET A 124 6.61 19.97 0.93
N TYR A 125 6.84 19.33 -0.22
CA TYR A 125 7.30 20.00 -1.44
C TYR A 125 6.23 20.94 -2.01
N ALA A 126 4.97 20.49 -2.05
CA ALA A 126 3.83 21.32 -2.45
C ALA A 126 3.68 22.53 -1.52
N SER A 127 3.67 22.32 -0.20
CA SER A 127 3.59 23.39 0.79
C SER A 127 4.79 24.34 0.72
N ALA A 128 6.00 23.86 0.43
CA ALA A 128 7.18 24.71 0.25
C ALA A 128 7.09 25.55 -1.03
N LYS A 129 6.53 25.00 -2.12
CA LYS A 129 6.29 25.72 -3.37
C LYS A 129 5.24 26.82 -3.17
N GLU A 130 4.17 26.54 -2.45
CA GLU A 130 3.14 27.53 -2.11
C GLU A 130 3.69 28.64 -1.20
N LYS A 131 4.48 28.30 -0.17
CA LYS A 131 5.14 29.30 0.68
C LYS A 131 6.09 30.21 -0.12
N LYS A 132 6.85 29.66 -1.07
CA LYS A 132 7.71 30.44 -1.95
C LYS A 132 6.90 31.38 -2.85
N ALA A 133 5.77 30.91 -3.40
CA ALA A 133 4.87 31.75 -4.19
C ALA A 133 4.26 32.90 -3.36
N ALA A 134 3.81 32.61 -2.14
CA ALA A 134 3.27 33.62 -1.23
C ALA A 134 4.31 34.68 -0.83
N VAL A 135 5.56 34.29 -0.55
CA VAL A 135 6.65 35.23 -0.25
C VAL A 135 7.01 36.11 -1.45
N LEU A 136 6.98 35.56 -2.68
CA LEU A 136 7.21 36.35 -3.88
C LEU A 136 6.10 37.38 -4.10
N LEU A 137 4.84 37.02 -3.87
CA LEU A 137 3.71 37.95 -3.93
C LEU A 137 3.83 39.06 -2.87
N GLN A 138 4.20 38.73 -1.63
CA GLN A 138 4.43 39.75 -0.60
C GLN A 138 5.60 40.68 -0.94
N LYS A 139 6.68 40.17 -1.54
CA LYS A 139 7.79 41.00 -2.02
C LYS A 139 7.31 41.95 -3.11
N GLN A 140 6.58 41.47 -4.11
CA GLN A 140 6.01 42.30 -5.18
C GLN A 140 5.08 43.39 -4.63
N MET A 141 4.22 43.06 -3.65
CA MET A 141 3.35 44.05 -3.00
C MET A 141 4.12 45.11 -2.22
N LYS A 142 5.19 44.73 -1.48
CA LYS A 142 6.05 45.70 -0.78
C LYS A 142 6.78 46.62 -1.75
N THR A 143 7.35 46.08 -2.83
CA THR A 143 8.03 46.90 -3.85
C THR A 143 7.07 47.87 -4.54
N ALA A 144 5.85 47.42 -4.85
CA ALA A 144 4.81 48.29 -5.43
C ALA A 144 4.32 49.36 -4.45
N ALA A 145 4.24 49.04 -3.14
CA ALA A 145 3.88 50.02 -2.11
C ALA A 145 4.99 51.07 -1.90
N ASP A 146 6.26 50.66 -1.92
CA ASP A 146 7.42 51.55 -1.77
C ASP A 146 7.60 52.48 -2.98
N LEU A 147 7.30 51.99 -4.19
CA LEU A 147 7.27 52.84 -5.38
C LEU A 147 6.18 53.93 -5.26
N ARG A 148 4.99 53.56 -4.76
CA ARG A 148 3.88 54.50 -4.56
C ARG A 148 4.16 55.53 -3.47
N SER A 149 4.78 55.14 -2.35
CA SER A 149 5.17 56.08 -1.30
C SER A 149 6.26 57.04 -1.79
N HIS A 150 7.24 56.56 -2.56
CA HIS A 150 8.26 57.41 -3.17
C HIS A 150 7.66 58.40 -4.18
N GLU A 151 6.69 57.95 -4.99
CA GLU A 151 5.98 58.81 -5.95
C GLU A 151 5.12 59.88 -5.25
N GLN A 152 4.44 59.51 -4.15
CA GLN A 152 3.71 60.46 -3.29
C GLN A 152 4.65 61.47 -2.61
N ALA A 153 5.77 61.02 -2.05
CA ALA A 153 6.77 61.89 -1.44
C ALA A 153 7.38 62.88 -2.45
N LYS A 154 7.62 62.42 -3.69
CA LYS A 154 8.07 63.29 -4.79
C LYS A 154 7.02 64.34 -5.14
N PHE A 155 5.75 63.96 -5.21
CA PHE A 155 4.64 64.89 -5.50
C PHE A 155 4.46 65.94 -4.38
N GLU A 156 4.63 65.54 -3.11
CA GLU A 156 4.60 66.47 -1.98
C GLU A 156 5.80 67.42 -1.95
N ALA A 157 7.01 66.91 -2.24
CA ALA A 157 8.21 67.74 -2.37
C ALA A 157 8.09 68.75 -3.51
N GLU A 158 7.53 68.34 -4.66
CA GLU A 158 7.28 69.24 -5.79
C GLU A 158 6.25 70.32 -5.44
N ARG A 159 5.19 69.96 -4.72
CA ARG A 159 4.18 70.90 -4.23
C ARG A 159 4.74 71.90 -3.21
N GLN A 160 5.65 71.47 -2.33
CA GLN A 160 6.35 72.36 -1.39
C GLN A 160 7.35 73.28 -2.11
N SER A 161 8.03 72.80 -3.16
CA SER A 161 8.92 73.62 -3.98
C SER A 161 8.16 74.72 -4.75
N PHE A 162 6.95 74.43 -5.22
CA PHE A 162 6.06 75.42 -5.85
C PHE A 162 5.43 76.40 -4.84
N ALA A 163 5.23 75.98 -3.59
CA ALA A 163 4.74 76.85 -2.52
C ALA A 163 5.84 77.79 -1.96
N SER A 164 7.12 77.42 -2.08
CA SER A 164 8.26 78.21 -1.60
C SER A 164 8.73 79.32 -2.55
N HIS A 165 8.24 79.35 -3.80
CA HIS A 165 8.56 80.40 -4.78
C HIS A 165 7.37 81.37 -5.01
N GLY A 166 6.59 81.63 -3.97
CA GLY A 166 5.40 82.48 -4.00
C GLY A 166 5.63 83.87 -3.42
N ASN A 167 6.66 84.59 -3.86
CA ASN A 167 6.75 86.05 -3.72
C ASN A 167 7.22 86.63 -5.05
N ASP A 168 6.35 86.57 -6.06
CA ASP A 168 6.34 87.66 -7.04
C ASP A 168 4.97 87.80 -7.69
N ALA A 169 4.44 89.02 -7.60
CA ALA A 169 3.18 89.42 -8.16
C ALA A 169 3.29 89.47 -9.69
N ARG A 170 2.41 88.75 -10.42
CA ARG A 170 1.88 89.12 -11.76
C ARG A 170 0.92 88.05 -12.31
N GLN A 171 -0.37 88.35 -12.22
CA GLN A 171 -1.38 88.31 -13.30
C GLN A 171 -1.31 87.21 -14.39
N ARG A 172 -2.34 86.34 -14.45
CA ARG A 172 -3.22 85.97 -15.62
C ARG A 172 -3.74 84.51 -15.55
N PRO A 173 -4.77 84.11 -16.35
CA PRO A 173 -6.18 84.16 -15.98
C PRO A 173 -6.76 82.74 -15.75
N ARG A 174 -7.92 82.64 -15.10
CA ARG A 174 -8.69 81.40 -15.04
C ARG A 174 -9.54 81.26 -16.29
N ASP A 175 -9.15 80.35 -17.18
CA ASP A 175 -10.01 79.93 -18.28
C ASP A 175 -11.05 78.94 -17.75
N ASN A 176 -12.29 79.41 -17.75
CA ASN A 176 -13.48 78.69 -17.34
C ASN A 176 -14.09 78.04 -18.59
N TYR A 177 -13.84 76.74 -18.81
CA TYR A 177 -14.54 75.99 -19.84
C TYR A 177 -15.88 75.48 -19.29
N SER A 178 -16.86 76.40 -19.27
CA SER A 178 -18.27 76.04 -19.25
C SER A 178 -18.73 75.72 -20.68
N GLN A 179 -19.31 74.54 -20.85
CA GLN A 179 -20.30 74.16 -21.86
C GLN A 179 -19.94 74.38 -23.34
N ASN A 180 -19.78 73.27 -24.05
CA ASN A 180 -20.40 73.14 -25.37
C ASN A 180 -20.83 71.67 -25.57
N PHE A 181 -22.15 71.48 -25.64
CA PHE A 181 -22.79 70.31 -26.20
C PHE A 181 -22.71 70.38 -27.74
N VAL A 182 -22.35 69.28 -28.40
CA VAL A 182 -22.99 68.76 -29.62
C VAL A 182 -22.91 67.24 -29.55
#